data_AF-A0A969U906-F1
#
_entry.id   AF-A0A969U906-F1
#
_cell.length_a   1.000
_cell.length_b   1.000
_cell.length_c   1.000
_cell.angle_alpha   90.00
_cell.angle_beta   90.00
_cell.angle_gamma   90.00
#
_symmetry.space_group_name_H-M   'P 1'
#
loop_
_entity.id
_entity.type
_entity.pdbx_description
1 polymer ?
#
loop_
_entity_poly.entity_id
_entity_poly.type
_entity_poly.pdbx_seq_one_letter_code
_entity_poly.pdbx_strand_id
1 'polypeptide(L)'
;MEFNYSYKGNTGVTESGSSTQMSFSPDTKRPPTYFIGELRQNVAFREAISALHDVVVSDMRFKPKDKTAYKEWAAQQQEIDWQLVAARQQKLRDKIEPLQAELNELYQRLNHRKAPFNRAKQQYFNYIYQKDIDAWFVLDPVITVHPDEVFFECFSQDESSYGRLGASYEVFKNISEFACGTTNIDYSAALYDEFQKIRSYKTTSLQVDPSGFEVQTVNEENFKEVKIDLPDSWVRGFLQVSSAMSLPAVRFDLQPMDVHNICFVLRRHKEKQGPRSMRYILKPGEPVRVIFDPWGTEIVCARSIYTGSQEQQIRVWGRRRIHILERLIPVAKKFTVHLLGTGMPSFYVADLGDMSFTLGLSGWSANDWSQSGNFDLMAPRADVDAWTQQLIFDALKENWQETADSLAARLKLSRTAILGALSAYTQAGRAIFDLNKQVYRVRELSREPLPLERLRFANEREEKATRFLRENAVQVTDSTSDSAGAIALRGSVKDKEKTFNPHLTIDADERIIEAECTCNWHQQNKLFKGPCEHILALRMQHARQC
;
A
#
# COMPACT_ATOMS: atom_id res chain seq x y z
N MET A 1 23.48 13.98 -0.69
CA MET A 1 24.36 13.01 -1.37
C MET A 1 24.75 13.70 -2.68
N GLU A 2 26.02 13.99 -2.93
CA GLU A 2 26.44 14.64 -4.19
C GLU A 2 26.56 13.56 -5.27
N PHE A 3 25.81 13.71 -6.37
CA PHE A 3 25.81 12.77 -7.49
C PHE A 3 26.46 13.37 -8.73
N ASN A 4 27.33 12.57 -9.36
CA ASN A 4 28.11 12.93 -10.54
C ASN A 4 27.37 12.49 -11.81
N TYR A 5 26.96 13.44 -12.67
CA TYR A 5 26.25 13.18 -13.93
C TYR A 5 27.20 13.12 -15.13
N SER A 6 26.94 12.24 -16.10
CA SER A 6 27.66 12.17 -17.38
C SER A 6 26.66 11.90 -18.52
N TYR A 7 26.54 12.85 -19.46
CA TYR A 7 25.63 12.80 -20.61
C TYR A 7 26.39 12.44 -21.91
N LYS A 8 25.74 11.77 -22.87
CA LYS A 8 26.31 11.50 -24.21
C LYS A 8 25.39 12.04 -25.30
N GLY A 9 25.63 13.26 -25.74
CA GLY A 9 24.99 13.86 -26.92
C GLY A 9 24.12 15.08 -26.61
N ASN A 10 23.90 15.89 -27.64
CA ASN A 10 23.10 17.11 -27.56
C ASN A 10 21.62 16.77 -27.82
N THR A 11 20.72 17.34 -27.01
CA THR A 11 19.28 17.39 -27.26
C THR A 11 19.02 18.02 -28.63
N GLY A 12 18.12 17.42 -29.43
CA GLY A 12 17.84 17.86 -30.79
C GLY A 12 16.35 17.85 -31.13
N VAL A 13 15.93 18.83 -31.92
CA VAL A 13 14.56 18.96 -32.44
C VAL A 13 14.61 18.69 -33.94
N THR A 14 13.79 17.74 -34.40
CA THR A 14 13.56 17.44 -35.81
C THR A 14 12.10 17.71 -36.15
N GLU A 15 11.87 18.68 -37.03
CA GLU A 15 10.55 19.03 -37.55
C GLU A 15 10.31 18.35 -38.90
N SER A 16 9.15 17.71 -39.04
CA SER A 16 8.57 17.39 -40.34
C SER A 16 7.13 17.89 -40.38
N GLY A 17 6.60 18.25 -41.56
CA GLY A 17 5.36 19.03 -41.73
C GLY A 17 4.07 18.46 -41.11
N SER A 18 4.10 17.27 -40.51
CA SER A 18 3.00 16.66 -39.77
C SER A 18 3.40 16.12 -38.38
N SER A 19 4.65 16.26 -37.95
CA SER A 19 5.12 15.83 -36.62
C SER A 19 6.39 16.55 -36.18
N THR A 20 6.45 16.92 -34.90
CA THR A 20 7.65 17.43 -34.25
C THR A 20 8.20 16.34 -33.34
N GLN A 21 9.44 15.92 -33.57
CA GLN A 21 10.12 14.94 -32.73
C GLN A 21 11.26 15.62 -31.97
N MET A 22 11.15 15.66 -30.64
CA MET A 22 12.19 16.14 -29.74
C MET A 22 12.89 14.92 -29.12
N SER A 23 14.22 14.90 -29.17
CA SER A 23 15.03 13.84 -28.57
C SER A 23 15.92 14.42 -27.48
N PHE A 24 15.83 13.84 -26.28
CA PHE A 24 16.66 14.17 -25.12
C PHE A 24 17.70 13.06 -24.92
N SER A 25 18.94 13.41 -24.59
CA SER A 25 19.99 12.41 -24.31
C SER A 25 19.94 11.96 -22.84
N PRO A 26 19.64 10.67 -22.54
CA PRO A 26 19.59 10.18 -21.17
C PRO A 26 20.97 9.82 -20.58
N ASP A 27 21.05 9.76 -19.24
CA ASP A 27 22.20 9.26 -18.47
C ASP A 27 22.52 7.79 -18.85
N THR A 28 23.76 7.57 -19.32
CA THR A 28 24.26 6.32 -19.92
C THR A 28 24.41 5.10 -19.00
N LYS A 29 24.01 5.19 -17.73
CA LYS A 29 24.21 4.09 -16.75
C LYS A 29 23.03 3.09 -16.64
N ARG A 30 21.97 3.22 -17.44
CA ARG A 30 20.85 2.25 -17.58
C ARG A 30 20.46 2.12 -19.06
N PRO A 31 19.87 1.00 -19.52
CA PRO A 31 18.90 1.08 -20.61
C PRO A 31 17.76 2.02 -20.17
N PRO A 32 17.48 3.11 -20.90
CA PRO A 32 16.42 4.05 -20.54
C PRO A 32 15.07 3.31 -20.45
N THR A 33 14.20 3.65 -19.49
CA THR A 33 12.80 3.17 -19.52
C THR A 33 12.01 4.12 -20.38
N TYR A 34 11.41 3.61 -21.46
CA TYR A 34 10.57 4.40 -22.34
C TYR A 34 9.49 3.53 -22.96
N PHE A 35 8.36 4.15 -23.29
CA PHE A 35 7.25 3.52 -23.98
C PHE A 35 6.49 4.59 -24.76
N ILE A 36 6.12 4.30 -26.01
CA ILE A 36 5.27 5.16 -26.82
C ILE A 36 4.20 4.30 -27.47
N GLY A 37 2.94 4.63 -27.24
CA GLY A 37 1.80 3.95 -27.86
C GLY A 37 0.58 4.84 -27.96
N GLU A 38 -0.16 4.71 -29.05
CA GLU A 38 -1.45 5.37 -29.21
C GLU A 38 -2.55 4.57 -28.50
N LEU A 39 -3.40 5.24 -27.72
CA LEU A 39 -4.54 4.59 -27.09
C LEU A 39 -5.57 4.16 -28.13
N ARG A 40 -5.97 2.88 -28.05
CA ARG A 40 -7.11 2.33 -28.79
C ARG A 40 -8.36 2.21 -27.91
N GLN A 41 -8.20 1.97 -26.60
CA GLN A 41 -9.32 1.82 -25.65
C GLN A 41 -9.53 3.08 -24.79
N ASN A 42 -9.80 4.19 -25.45
CA ASN A 42 -9.78 5.55 -24.88
C ASN A 42 -10.66 5.71 -23.63
N VAL A 43 -11.94 5.34 -23.71
CA VAL A 43 -12.91 5.60 -22.62
C VAL A 43 -12.64 4.72 -21.40
N ALA A 44 -12.36 3.44 -21.61
CA ALA A 44 -12.05 2.52 -20.52
C ALA A 44 -10.75 2.93 -19.82
N PHE A 45 -9.72 3.32 -20.58
CA PHE A 45 -8.46 3.83 -20.02
C PHE A 45 -8.69 5.11 -19.21
N ARG A 46 -9.49 6.05 -19.73
CA ARG A 46 -9.86 7.28 -19.01
C ARG A 46 -10.49 6.97 -17.65
N GLU A 47 -11.51 6.12 -17.60
CA GLU A 47 -12.16 5.80 -16.32
C GLU A 47 -11.19 5.10 -15.35
N ALA A 48 -10.33 4.23 -15.87
CA ALA A 48 -9.35 3.51 -15.08
C ALA A 48 -8.26 4.42 -14.48
N ILE A 49 -7.64 5.28 -15.29
CA ILE A 49 -6.62 6.22 -14.82
C ILE A 49 -7.24 7.29 -13.91
N SER A 50 -8.51 7.62 -14.10
CA SER A 50 -9.23 8.54 -13.21
C SER A 50 -9.60 7.92 -11.87
N ALA A 51 -9.89 6.61 -11.82
CA ALA A 51 -10.03 5.93 -10.54
C ALA A 51 -8.70 5.91 -9.78
N LEU A 52 -7.57 5.86 -10.49
CA LEU A 52 -6.23 6.00 -9.88
C LEU A 52 -6.05 7.40 -9.28
N HIS A 53 -6.50 8.45 -9.97
CA HIS A 53 -6.55 9.81 -9.41
C HIS A 53 -7.34 9.88 -8.10
N ASP A 54 -8.51 9.24 -8.04
CA ASP A 54 -9.34 9.21 -6.83
C ASP A 54 -8.64 8.52 -5.64
N VAL A 55 -7.67 7.62 -5.91
CA VAL A 55 -6.76 7.09 -4.86
C VAL A 55 -5.78 8.17 -4.44
N VAL A 56 -5.05 8.75 -5.39
CA VAL A 56 -4.02 9.77 -5.19
C VAL A 56 -4.54 10.89 -4.28
N VAL A 57 -5.66 11.51 -4.62
CA VAL A 57 -6.23 12.65 -3.88
C VAL A 57 -6.96 12.27 -2.59
N SER A 58 -7.15 10.98 -2.31
CA SER A 58 -7.87 10.52 -1.12
C SER A 58 -7.09 10.85 0.16
N ASP A 59 -7.77 11.48 1.11
CA ASP A 59 -7.27 11.69 2.48
C ASP A 59 -8.44 11.63 3.45
N MET A 60 -8.55 10.55 4.23
CA MET A 60 -9.59 10.43 5.26
C MET A 60 -9.09 10.76 6.67
N ARG A 61 -7.88 11.34 6.82
CA ARG A 61 -7.44 11.87 8.11
C ARG A 61 -8.39 12.97 8.54
N PHE A 62 -8.64 13.05 9.84
CA PHE A 62 -9.45 14.14 10.39
C PHE A 62 -8.71 15.46 10.17
N LYS A 63 -9.19 16.26 9.22
CA LYS A 63 -8.76 17.64 9.04
C LYS A 63 -9.57 18.48 10.04
N PRO A 64 -8.98 18.93 11.17
CA PRO A 64 -9.70 19.79 12.09
C PRO A 64 -10.18 21.00 11.31
N LYS A 65 -11.48 21.32 11.41
CA LYS A 65 -11.98 22.59 10.88
C LYS A 65 -11.12 23.71 11.45
N ASP A 66 -10.72 24.65 10.60
CA ASP A 66 -10.01 25.82 11.08
C ASP A 66 -10.89 26.52 12.11
N LYS A 67 -10.45 26.43 13.37
CA LYS A 67 -11.14 26.97 14.53
C LYS A 67 -10.38 28.19 15.05
N THR A 68 -9.48 28.80 14.28
CA THR A 68 -8.79 30.04 14.69
C THR A 68 -9.78 31.08 15.21
N ALA A 69 -10.84 31.38 14.45
CA ALA A 69 -11.90 32.30 14.89
C ALA A 69 -12.66 31.83 16.15
N TYR A 70 -12.92 30.53 16.29
CA TYR A 70 -13.57 29.97 17.49
C TYR A 70 -12.65 29.92 18.71
N LYS A 71 -11.35 29.69 18.51
CA LYS A 71 -10.33 29.68 19.56
C LYS A 71 -10.02 31.09 20.04
N GLU A 72 -10.03 32.08 19.16
CA GLU A 72 -9.95 33.50 19.50
C GLU A 72 -11.18 33.95 20.29
N TRP A 73 -12.37 33.53 19.87
CA TRP A 73 -13.62 33.75 20.62
C TRP A 73 -13.66 33.01 21.97
N ALA A 74 -13.21 31.76 22.02
CA ALA A 74 -13.17 30.96 23.26
C ALA A 74 -12.09 31.45 24.24
N ALA A 75 -10.96 31.96 23.75
CA ALA A 75 -9.93 32.59 24.57
C ALA A 75 -10.41 33.91 25.22
N GLN A 76 -11.37 34.61 24.59
CA GLN A 76 -12.05 35.76 25.19
C GLN A 76 -13.14 35.36 26.21
N GLN A 77 -13.55 34.09 26.26
CA GLN A 77 -14.63 33.57 27.11
C GLN A 77 -14.13 32.67 28.26
N GLN A 78 -12.84 32.34 28.34
CA GLN A 78 -12.27 31.50 29.41
C GLN A 78 -11.55 32.33 30.48
N GLU A 79 -12.30 33.18 31.17
CA GLU A 79 -12.13 33.38 32.61
C GLU A 79 -13.36 32.76 33.29
N ILE A 80 -13.13 32.01 34.37
CA ILE A 80 -14.08 31.32 35.28
C ILE A 80 -14.08 29.78 35.18
N ASP A 81 -13.26 29.22 36.08
CA ASP A 81 -13.60 28.25 37.13
C ASP A 81 -13.75 26.75 36.81
N TRP A 82 -12.69 26.00 37.16
CA TRP A 82 -12.67 24.54 37.26
C TRP A 82 -12.43 24.05 38.70
N GLN A 83 -12.92 24.75 39.72
CA GLN A 83 -12.72 24.33 41.12
C GLN A 83 -13.55 23.11 41.59
N LEU A 84 -14.32 22.42 40.73
CA LEU A 84 -15.30 21.42 41.22
C LEU A 84 -15.20 19.96 40.74
N VAL A 85 -14.13 19.50 40.08
CA VAL A 85 -14.09 18.11 39.52
C VAL A 85 -12.91 17.23 39.95
N ALA A 86 -12.32 17.41 41.14
CA ALA A 86 -11.28 16.45 41.56
C ALA A 86 -11.16 16.17 43.06
N ALA A 87 -12.28 15.83 43.68
CA ALA A 87 -12.26 15.08 44.93
C ALA A 87 -12.15 13.57 44.62
N ARG A 88 -10.95 13.10 44.22
CA ARG A 88 -10.49 11.70 44.36
C ARG A 88 -9.03 11.60 43.90
N GLN A 89 -8.14 11.42 44.88
CA GLN A 89 -6.66 11.24 44.79
C GLN A 89 -5.79 12.50 44.90
N GLN A 90 -5.87 13.18 46.06
CA GLN A 90 -4.95 14.26 46.49
C GLN A 90 -3.46 13.91 46.28
N LYS A 91 -3.05 12.68 46.65
CA LYS A 91 -1.65 12.24 46.59
C LYS A 91 -1.06 12.14 45.18
N LEU A 92 -1.89 11.96 44.14
CA LEU A 92 -1.41 11.97 42.76
C LEU A 92 -1.26 13.40 42.23
N ARG A 93 -2.15 14.31 42.64
CA ARG A 93 -2.10 15.74 42.27
C ARG A 93 -0.83 16.42 42.77
N ASP A 94 -0.47 16.18 44.02
CA ASP A 94 0.73 16.80 44.63
C ASP A 94 2.03 16.44 43.90
N LYS A 95 2.07 15.32 43.17
CA LYS A 95 3.21 14.93 42.31
C LYS A 95 3.05 15.39 40.86
N ILE A 96 1.83 15.39 40.33
CA ILE A 96 1.55 15.70 38.93
C ILE A 96 1.64 17.20 38.67
N GLU A 97 1.15 18.03 39.60
CA GLU A 97 1.12 19.48 39.46
C GLU A 97 2.51 20.11 39.24
N PRO A 98 3.55 19.81 40.05
CA PRO A 98 4.88 20.35 39.81
C PRO A 98 5.50 19.82 38.50
N LEU A 99 5.28 18.54 38.16
CA LEU A 99 5.79 17.96 36.91
C LEU A 99 5.09 18.54 35.68
N GLN A 100 3.80 18.84 35.76
CA GLN A 100 3.06 19.51 34.70
C GLN A 100 3.50 20.96 34.55
N ALA A 101 3.79 21.67 35.65
CA ALA A 101 4.34 23.01 35.60
C ALA A 101 5.71 23.04 34.91
N GLU A 102 6.61 22.12 35.27
CA GLU A 102 7.92 21.97 34.65
C GLU A 102 7.80 21.60 33.16
N LEU A 103 6.94 20.64 32.82
CA LEU A 103 6.69 20.23 31.44
C LEU A 103 6.12 21.38 30.60
N ASN A 104 5.20 22.16 31.16
CA ASN A 104 4.64 23.34 30.50
C ASN A 104 5.70 24.41 30.25
N GLU A 105 6.59 24.65 31.22
CA GLU A 105 7.70 25.57 31.05
C GLU A 105 8.67 25.09 29.96
N LEU A 106 8.99 23.79 29.93
CA LEU A 106 9.80 23.19 28.86
C LEU A 106 9.14 23.32 27.49
N TYR A 107 7.83 23.09 27.39
CA TYR A 107 7.08 23.31 26.15
C TYR A 107 7.06 24.77 25.74
N GLN A 108 6.92 25.72 26.67
CA GLN A 108 6.99 27.14 26.36
C GLN A 108 8.36 27.53 25.84
N ARG A 109 9.44 27.07 26.48
CA ARG A 109 10.82 27.31 26.02
C ARG A 109 11.08 26.67 24.65
N LEU A 110 10.61 25.45 24.41
CA LEU A 110 10.70 24.76 23.11
C LEU A 110 9.95 25.55 22.03
N ASN A 111 8.71 25.94 22.30
CA ASN A 111 7.87 26.68 21.36
C ASN A 111 8.46 28.06 21.07
N HIS A 112 9.01 28.75 22.07
CA HIS A 112 9.69 30.03 21.89
C HIS A 112 10.92 29.87 20.98
N ARG A 113 11.76 28.86 21.23
CA ARG A 113 12.94 28.56 20.38
C ARG A 113 12.55 28.15 18.96
N LYS A 114 11.47 27.38 18.79
CA LYS A 114 10.96 26.94 17.48
C LYS A 114 10.10 27.99 16.78
N ALA A 115 9.68 29.06 17.44
CA ALA A 115 8.77 30.06 16.88
C ALA A 115 9.28 30.68 15.57
N PRO A 116 10.57 31.07 15.43
CA PRO A 116 11.09 31.59 14.16
C PRO A 116 11.04 30.55 13.04
N PHE A 117 11.44 29.31 13.31
CA PHE A 117 11.38 28.20 12.36
C PHE A 117 9.95 27.88 11.94
N ASN A 118 9.02 27.79 12.90
CA ASN A 118 7.61 27.49 12.63
C ASN A 118 6.94 28.62 11.84
N ARG A 119 7.28 29.89 12.11
CA ARG A 119 6.80 31.03 11.31
C ARG A 119 7.35 30.99 9.89
N ALA A 120 8.66 30.74 9.72
CA ALA A 120 9.26 30.60 8.39
C ALA A 120 8.67 29.41 7.61
N LYS A 121 8.48 28.27 8.28
CA LYS A 121 7.80 27.10 7.73
C LYS A 121 6.38 27.45 7.29
N GLN A 122 5.60 28.13 8.15
CA GLN A 122 4.23 28.51 7.83
C GLN A 122 4.16 29.55 6.71
N GLN A 123 5.10 30.51 6.65
CA GLN A 123 5.23 31.46 5.54
C GLN A 123 5.55 30.75 4.22
N TYR A 124 6.46 29.77 4.24
CA TYR A 124 6.79 28.94 3.09
C TYR A 124 5.57 28.13 2.59
N PHE A 125 4.85 27.46 3.49
CA PHE A 125 3.64 26.72 3.11
C PHE A 125 2.48 27.63 2.68
N ASN A 126 2.32 28.81 3.28
CA ASN A 126 1.34 29.81 2.84
C ASN A 126 1.71 30.37 1.46
N TYR A 127 3.00 30.57 1.18
CA TYR A 127 3.50 31.00 -0.12
C TYR A 127 3.21 29.93 -1.18
N ILE A 128 3.54 28.67 -0.90
CA ILE A 128 3.20 27.52 -1.77
C ILE A 128 1.70 27.51 -2.03
N TYR A 129 0.86 27.55 -1.00
CA TYR A 129 -0.59 27.58 -1.19
C TYR A 129 -1.11 28.72 -2.08
N GLN A 130 -0.46 29.88 -2.06
CA GLN A 130 -0.90 31.05 -2.82
C GLN A 130 -0.32 31.11 -4.23
N LYS A 131 0.85 30.49 -4.46
CA LYS A 131 1.61 30.63 -5.70
C LYS A 131 1.72 29.35 -6.51
N ASP A 132 1.63 28.20 -5.86
CA ASP A 132 1.84 26.89 -6.44
C ASP A 132 1.11 25.82 -5.59
N ILE A 133 -0.22 25.75 -5.74
CA ILE A 133 -1.05 24.73 -5.06
C ILE A 133 -0.61 23.33 -5.47
N ASP A 134 -0.12 23.17 -6.71
CA ASP A 134 0.33 21.89 -7.24
C ASP A 134 1.58 21.39 -6.49
N ALA A 135 2.51 22.27 -6.12
CA ALA A 135 3.62 21.94 -5.22
C ALA A 135 3.21 21.59 -3.77
N TRP A 136 1.96 21.84 -3.35
CA TRP A 136 1.42 21.29 -2.09
C TRP A 136 1.07 19.80 -2.27
N PHE A 137 0.56 19.40 -3.45
CA PHE A 137 0.11 18.05 -3.72
C PHE A 137 1.12 17.24 -4.54
N VAL A 138 2.35 17.09 -4.06
CA VAL A 138 3.32 16.16 -4.67
C VAL A 138 2.86 14.73 -4.38
N LEU A 139 2.38 14.03 -5.41
CA LEU A 139 2.01 12.63 -5.34
C LEU A 139 2.58 11.93 -6.56
N ASP A 140 3.46 10.95 -6.34
CA ASP A 140 4.32 10.42 -7.40
C ASP A 140 3.88 9.01 -7.84
N PRO A 141 2.90 8.84 -8.75
CA PRO A 141 2.56 7.53 -9.26
C PRO A 141 3.79 6.92 -9.93
N VAL A 142 4.01 5.66 -9.60
CA VAL A 142 5.08 4.84 -10.12
C VAL A 142 4.60 4.21 -11.43
N ILE A 143 5.31 4.46 -12.52
CA ILE A 143 5.02 3.87 -13.81
C ILE A 143 6.05 2.77 -14.08
N THR A 144 5.57 1.57 -14.35
CA THR A 144 6.42 0.47 -14.79
C THR A 144 6.03 0.03 -16.18
N VAL A 145 7.01 0.03 -17.08
CA VAL A 145 6.94 -0.62 -18.40
C VAL A 145 7.46 -2.03 -18.23
N HIS A 146 6.59 -3.02 -18.42
CA HIS A 146 6.90 -4.45 -18.29
C HIS A 146 6.64 -5.15 -19.64
N PRO A 147 7.27 -6.29 -19.98
CA PRO A 147 7.10 -6.89 -21.31
C PRO A 147 5.67 -7.27 -21.75
N ASP A 148 4.70 -7.33 -20.85
CA ASP A 148 3.30 -7.65 -21.17
C ASP A 148 2.31 -6.51 -20.88
N GLU A 149 2.70 -5.48 -20.12
CA GLU A 149 1.82 -4.37 -19.74
C GLU A 149 2.58 -3.14 -19.27
N VAL A 150 1.96 -1.97 -19.42
CA VAL A 150 2.32 -0.76 -18.68
C VAL A 150 1.43 -0.67 -17.47
N PHE A 151 1.99 -0.50 -16.27
CA PHE A 151 1.19 -0.34 -15.07
C PHE A 151 1.60 0.86 -14.23
N PHE A 152 0.61 1.43 -13.57
CA PHE A 152 0.67 2.64 -12.77
C PHE A 152 0.30 2.29 -11.33
N GLU A 153 1.10 2.71 -10.36
CA GLU A 153 0.85 2.45 -8.94
C GLU A 153 0.89 3.74 -8.13
N CYS A 154 0.02 3.88 -7.13
CA CYS A 154 0.02 5.04 -6.25
C CYS A 154 -0.52 4.71 -4.86
N PHE A 155 -0.25 5.60 -3.89
CA PHE A 155 -0.91 5.62 -2.60
C PHE A 155 -1.80 6.84 -2.43
N SER A 156 -2.78 6.73 -1.54
CA SER A 156 -3.50 7.89 -1.01
C SER A 156 -2.62 8.75 -0.12
N GLN A 157 -2.99 10.02 0.12
CA GLN A 157 -2.23 10.95 0.97
C GLN A 157 -2.11 10.47 2.43
N ASP A 158 -3.05 9.64 2.88
CA ASP A 158 -3.03 8.99 4.19
C ASP A 158 -2.39 7.59 4.16
N GLU A 159 -1.83 7.18 3.01
CA GLU A 159 -1.14 5.91 2.75
C GLU A 159 -1.95 4.65 3.15
N SER A 160 -3.27 4.77 3.26
CA SER A 160 -4.18 3.69 3.65
C SER A 160 -4.83 2.97 2.45
N SER A 161 -4.73 3.56 1.27
CA SER A 161 -5.28 3.06 0.01
C SER A 161 -4.14 2.92 -1.00
N TYR A 162 -4.07 1.77 -1.63
CA TYR A 162 -3.16 1.48 -2.74
C TYR A 162 -3.99 1.34 -4.02
N GLY A 163 -3.53 1.95 -5.10
CA GLY A 163 -4.11 1.82 -6.42
C GLY A 163 -3.08 1.26 -7.38
N ARG A 164 -3.47 0.28 -8.19
CA ARG A 164 -2.70 -0.20 -9.33
C ARG A 164 -3.57 -0.33 -10.56
N LEU A 165 -3.22 0.37 -11.64
CA LEU A 165 -3.81 0.18 -12.96
C LEU A 165 -2.80 -0.56 -13.85
N GLY A 166 -3.12 -1.77 -14.27
CA GLY A 166 -2.38 -2.48 -15.32
C GLY A 166 -3.08 -2.35 -16.66
N ALA A 167 -2.35 -1.97 -17.71
CA ALA A 167 -2.81 -1.88 -19.08
C ALA A 167 -1.97 -2.76 -20.00
N SER A 168 -2.59 -3.84 -20.50
CA SER A 168 -1.99 -4.70 -21.53
C SER A 168 -1.64 -3.90 -22.78
N TYR A 169 -0.68 -4.38 -23.56
CA TYR A 169 -0.37 -3.77 -24.85
C TYR A 169 -1.53 -3.78 -25.85
N GLU A 170 -2.55 -4.63 -25.64
CA GLU A 170 -3.82 -4.63 -26.40
C GLU A 170 -4.68 -3.37 -26.20
N VAL A 171 -4.37 -2.57 -25.17
CA VAL A 171 -4.99 -1.25 -24.92
C VAL A 171 -4.50 -0.21 -25.94
N PHE A 172 -3.33 -0.46 -26.52
CA PHE A 172 -2.61 0.46 -27.40
C PHE A 172 -2.59 -0.03 -28.85
N LYS A 173 -2.22 0.86 -29.75
CA LYS A 173 -1.90 0.62 -31.16
C LYS A 173 -0.67 1.45 -31.52
N ASN A 174 -0.03 1.17 -32.65
CA ASN A 174 1.17 1.91 -33.10
C ASN A 174 2.25 2.00 -32.01
N ILE A 175 2.48 0.88 -31.30
CA ILE A 175 3.47 0.82 -30.23
C ILE A 175 4.86 0.86 -30.87
N SER A 176 5.68 1.83 -30.45
CA SER A 176 7.07 1.95 -30.88
C SER A 176 7.97 0.99 -30.09
N GLU A 177 9.27 0.99 -30.38
CA GLU A 177 10.22 0.34 -29.48
C GLU A 177 10.03 0.87 -28.05
N PHE A 178 10.19 -0.01 -27.06
CA PHE A 178 10.07 0.33 -25.65
C PHE A 178 11.18 -0.39 -24.89
N ALA A 179 11.49 0.12 -23.70
CA ALA A 179 12.44 -0.51 -22.81
C ALA A 179 11.88 -0.59 -21.40
N CYS A 180 11.97 -1.79 -20.84
CA CYS A 180 11.36 -2.11 -19.56
C CYS A 180 12.07 -1.42 -18.39
N GLY A 181 11.28 -1.12 -17.36
CA GLY A 181 11.76 -0.58 -16.10
C GLY A 181 10.72 0.30 -15.44
N THR A 182 11.14 0.97 -14.38
CA THR A 182 10.27 1.77 -13.54
C THR A 182 10.76 3.21 -13.49
N THR A 183 9.82 4.15 -13.60
CA THR A 183 10.01 5.59 -13.45
C THR A 183 8.89 6.19 -12.60
N ASN A 184 9.03 7.46 -12.25
CA ASN A 184 8.16 8.21 -11.36
C ASN A 184 7.88 9.55 -11.98
N ILE A 185 6.63 10.02 -11.85
CA ILE A 185 6.17 11.26 -12.44
C ILE A 185 5.46 12.07 -11.35
N ASP A 186 5.56 13.39 -11.42
CA ASP A 186 4.88 14.30 -10.50
C ASP A 186 3.42 14.51 -10.91
N TYR A 187 2.48 13.78 -10.29
CA TYR A 187 1.09 13.85 -10.73
C TYR A 187 0.42 15.17 -10.35
N SER A 188 0.17 16.01 -11.34
CA SER A 188 -0.51 17.31 -11.17
C SER A 188 -2.02 17.24 -11.40
N ALA A 189 -2.76 18.23 -10.88
CA ALA A 189 -4.16 18.43 -11.24
C ALA A 189 -4.34 18.70 -12.74
N ALA A 190 -3.37 19.37 -13.37
CA ALA A 190 -3.37 19.62 -14.81
C ALA A 190 -3.30 18.32 -15.63
N LEU A 191 -2.45 17.36 -15.25
CA LEU A 191 -2.41 16.05 -15.90
C LEU A 191 -3.73 15.29 -15.75
N TYR A 192 -4.38 15.38 -14.59
CA TYR A 192 -5.71 14.79 -14.41
C TYR A 192 -6.74 15.36 -15.38
N ASP A 193 -6.75 16.68 -15.57
CA ASP A 193 -7.64 17.36 -16.51
C ASP A 193 -7.37 16.91 -17.96
N GLU A 194 -6.11 16.69 -18.34
CA GLU A 194 -5.76 16.10 -19.64
C GLU A 194 -6.35 14.70 -19.84
N PHE A 195 -6.27 13.84 -18.82
CA PHE A 195 -6.94 12.53 -18.89
C PHE A 195 -8.46 12.68 -19.07
N GLN A 196 -9.09 13.69 -18.45
CA GLN A 196 -10.52 13.93 -18.63
C GLN A 196 -10.88 14.36 -20.07
N LYS A 197 -9.93 14.83 -20.88
CA LYS A 197 -10.15 15.18 -22.29
C LYS A 197 -10.08 14.00 -23.25
N ILE A 198 -9.66 12.81 -22.80
CA ILE A 198 -9.60 11.60 -23.64
C ILE A 198 -11.00 11.26 -24.19
N ARG A 199 -11.12 11.16 -25.52
CA ARG A 199 -12.35 10.82 -26.26
C ARG A 199 -12.07 9.73 -27.28
N SER A 200 -13.09 8.95 -27.64
CA SER A 200 -12.99 7.89 -28.64
C SER A 200 -12.70 8.40 -30.07
N TYR A 201 -13.08 9.63 -30.38
CA TYR A 201 -12.87 10.24 -31.71
C TYR A 201 -11.54 11.01 -31.83
N LYS A 202 -10.77 11.16 -30.74
CA LYS A 202 -9.45 11.81 -30.74
C LYS A 202 -8.36 10.74 -30.67
N THR A 203 -7.28 10.91 -31.42
CA THR A 203 -6.06 10.13 -31.21
C THR A 203 -5.32 10.70 -30.01
N THR A 204 -5.00 9.83 -29.06
CA THR A 204 -4.21 10.16 -27.86
C THR A 204 -2.98 9.28 -27.85
N SER A 205 -1.79 9.90 -27.84
CA SER A 205 -0.51 9.22 -27.66
C SER A 205 -0.10 9.29 -26.19
N LEU A 206 0.35 8.16 -25.66
CA LEU A 206 0.89 8.04 -24.31
C LEU A 206 2.39 7.77 -24.42
N GLN A 207 3.20 8.64 -23.82
CA GLN A 207 4.65 8.57 -23.86
C GLN A 207 5.26 8.58 -22.44
N VAL A 208 6.04 7.55 -22.15
CA VAL A 208 6.90 7.45 -20.96
C VAL A 208 8.34 7.68 -21.42
N ASP A 209 9.06 8.59 -20.80
CA ASP A 209 10.45 8.95 -21.11
C ASP A 209 11.33 8.92 -19.84
N PRO A 210 12.66 8.72 -19.95
CA PRO A 210 13.55 8.79 -18.79
C PRO A 210 13.51 10.12 -18.04
N SER A 211 13.13 11.22 -18.73
CA SER A 211 12.97 12.56 -18.16
C SER A 211 11.60 12.79 -17.51
N GLY A 212 10.61 11.93 -17.74
CA GLY A 212 9.25 12.12 -17.24
C GLY A 212 8.16 11.48 -18.10
N PHE A 213 6.94 12.02 -18.05
CA PHE A 213 5.78 11.50 -18.78
C PHE A 213 5.11 12.60 -19.59
N GLU A 214 4.73 12.24 -20.82
CA GLU A 214 4.15 13.15 -21.81
C GLU A 214 2.83 12.57 -22.35
N VAL A 215 1.80 13.40 -22.38
CA VAL A 215 0.50 13.08 -23.01
C VAL A 215 0.28 14.03 -24.16
N GLN A 216 0.02 13.48 -25.35
CA GLN A 216 -0.24 14.28 -26.55
C GLN A 216 -1.59 13.91 -27.16
N THR A 217 -2.45 14.91 -27.32
CA THR A 217 -3.73 14.81 -28.04
C THR A 217 -3.72 15.76 -29.24
N VAL A 218 -4.28 15.34 -30.38
CA VAL A 218 -4.29 16.13 -31.62
C VAL A 218 -4.94 17.51 -31.40
N ASN A 219 -4.26 18.59 -31.82
CA ASN A 219 -4.61 20.02 -31.69
C ASN A 219 -4.54 20.63 -30.28
N GLU A 220 -3.76 20.06 -29.36
CA GLU A 220 -3.53 20.62 -28.02
C GLU A 220 -2.03 20.75 -27.72
N GLU A 221 -1.67 21.63 -26.78
CA GLU A 221 -0.27 21.85 -26.37
C GLU A 221 0.30 20.61 -25.68
N ASN A 222 1.60 20.34 -25.88
CA ASN A 222 2.29 19.22 -25.23
C ASN A 222 2.39 19.45 -23.72
N PHE A 223 1.95 18.48 -22.92
CA PHE A 223 2.10 18.50 -21.46
C PHE A 223 3.19 17.51 -21.02
N LYS A 224 4.15 17.98 -20.22
CA LYS A 224 5.30 17.20 -19.73
C LYS A 224 5.45 17.37 -18.22
N GLU A 225 5.45 16.26 -17.50
CA GLU A 225 5.77 16.23 -16.06
C GLU A 225 7.21 15.77 -15.83
N VAL A 226 7.84 16.29 -14.77
CA VAL A 226 9.25 16.03 -14.43
C VAL A 226 9.37 14.86 -13.45
N LYS A 227 10.47 14.12 -13.54
CA LYS A 227 10.81 13.04 -12.60
C LYS A 227 11.18 13.57 -11.20
N ILE A 228 10.60 12.97 -10.15
CA ILE A 228 10.88 13.25 -8.73
C ILE A 228 11.28 11.97 -7.98
N ASP A 229 12.01 12.10 -6.87
CA ASP A 229 12.37 10.99 -5.97
C ASP A 229 11.20 10.59 -5.06
N LEU A 230 10.89 9.28 -5.01
CA LEU A 230 9.85 8.72 -4.14
C LEU A 230 10.17 8.89 -2.63
N PRO A 231 9.16 9.24 -1.81
CA PRO A 231 9.31 9.22 -0.35
C PRO A 231 9.62 7.81 0.20
N ASP A 232 10.47 7.74 1.24
CA ASP A 232 10.79 6.47 1.94
C ASP A 232 9.55 5.72 2.46
N SER A 233 8.50 6.46 2.87
CA SER A 233 7.25 5.86 3.34
C SER A 233 6.51 5.11 2.23
N TRP A 234 6.49 5.64 1.01
CA TRP A 234 5.90 5.00 -0.16
C TRP A 234 6.69 3.78 -0.59
N VAL A 235 8.02 3.90 -0.65
CA VAL A 235 8.91 2.76 -0.91
C VAL A 235 8.54 1.61 0.01
N ARG A 236 8.46 1.86 1.32
CA ARG A 236 8.04 0.84 2.31
C ARG A 236 6.61 0.35 2.08
N GLY A 237 5.68 1.25 1.81
CA GLY A 237 4.28 0.92 1.51
C GLY A 237 4.16 -0.11 0.38
N PHE A 238 4.90 0.06 -0.73
CA PHE A 238 4.89 -0.88 -1.85
C PHE A 238 5.35 -2.29 -1.43
N LEU A 239 6.39 -2.38 -0.60
CA LEU A 239 6.87 -3.68 -0.10
C LEU A 239 5.78 -4.36 0.75
N GLN A 240 5.12 -3.59 1.61
CA GLN A 240 4.08 -4.09 2.53
C GLN A 240 2.82 -4.55 1.79
N VAL A 241 2.38 -3.77 0.80
CA VAL A 241 1.25 -4.13 -0.06
C VAL A 241 1.55 -5.40 -0.83
N SER A 242 2.72 -5.49 -1.47
CA SER A 242 3.12 -6.68 -2.23
C SER A 242 3.20 -7.93 -1.34
N SER A 243 3.78 -7.81 -0.14
CA SER A 243 3.77 -8.90 0.83
C SER A 243 2.35 -9.29 1.26
N ALA A 244 1.46 -8.34 1.52
CA ALA A 244 0.08 -8.63 1.89
C ALA A 244 -0.72 -9.29 0.75
N MET A 245 -0.51 -8.88 -0.50
CA MET A 245 -1.15 -9.50 -1.67
C MET A 245 -0.74 -10.97 -1.86
N SER A 246 0.43 -11.37 -1.36
CA SER A 246 0.90 -12.75 -1.44
C SER A 246 0.26 -13.68 -0.39
N LEU A 247 -0.37 -13.13 0.66
CA LEU A 247 -0.95 -13.92 1.75
C LEU A 247 -2.23 -14.67 1.32
N PRO A 248 -2.56 -15.80 1.96
CA PRO A 248 -3.81 -16.51 1.72
C PRO A 248 -5.02 -15.60 1.93
N ALA A 249 -5.95 -15.61 0.97
CA ALA A 249 -7.12 -14.74 0.98
C ALA A 249 -8.39 -15.52 0.65
N VAL A 250 -9.48 -15.13 1.29
CA VAL A 250 -10.82 -15.56 0.91
C VAL A 250 -11.24 -14.76 -0.32
N ARG A 251 -11.48 -15.46 -1.42
CA ARG A 251 -11.74 -14.87 -2.74
C ARG A 251 -13.18 -15.12 -3.18
N PHE A 252 -13.82 -14.10 -3.73
CA PHE A 252 -15.11 -14.23 -4.44
C PHE A 252 -15.29 -13.11 -5.45
N ASP A 253 -16.15 -13.35 -6.44
CA ASP A 253 -16.46 -12.38 -7.49
C ASP A 253 -17.78 -11.67 -7.17
N LEU A 254 -17.81 -10.37 -7.43
CA LEU A 254 -18.99 -9.51 -7.39
C LEU A 254 -19.31 -8.99 -8.80
N GLN A 255 -20.59 -8.88 -9.12
CA GLN A 255 -21.04 -8.21 -10.33
C GLN A 255 -20.87 -6.69 -10.17
N PRO A 256 -20.70 -5.93 -11.26
CA PRO A 256 -20.59 -4.47 -11.18
C PRO A 256 -21.78 -3.81 -10.47
N MET A 257 -22.98 -4.37 -10.65
CA MET A 257 -24.19 -3.86 -9.99
C MET A 257 -24.18 -4.07 -8.46
N ASP A 258 -23.49 -5.10 -7.97
CA ASP A 258 -23.35 -5.32 -6.53
C ASP A 258 -22.47 -4.23 -5.92
N VAL A 259 -21.36 -3.87 -6.58
CA VAL A 259 -20.49 -2.75 -6.17
C VAL A 259 -21.24 -1.42 -6.25
N HIS A 260 -22.05 -1.21 -7.29
CA HIS A 260 -22.96 -0.07 -7.36
C HIS A 260 -23.88 0.02 -6.14
N ASN A 261 -24.52 -1.09 -5.77
CA ASN A 261 -25.43 -1.13 -4.62
C ASN A 261 -24.69 -0.84 -3.30
N ILE A 262 -23.46 -1.35 -3.15
CA ILE A 262 -22.58 -1.03 -2.02
C ILE A 262 -22.31 0.48 -1.96
N CYS A 263 -21.87 1.08 -3.07
CA CYS A 263 -21.64 2.53 -3.17
C CYS A 263 -22.92 3.33 -2.87
N PHE A 264 -24.06 2.90 -3.39
CA PHE A 264 -25.34 3.56 -3.19
C PHE A 264 -25.77 3.61 -1.72
N VAL A 265 -25.68 2.47 -1.01
CA VAL A 265 -25.98 2.41 0.43
C VAL A 265 -25.06 3.33 1.20
N LEU A 266 -23.75 3.30 0.92
CA LEU A 266 -22.79 4.17 1.58
C LEU A 266 -23.14 5.65 1.34
N ARG A 267 -23.43 6.08 0.11
CA ARG A 267 -23.79 7.48 -0.19
C ARG A 267 -25.03 7.96 0.58
N ARG A 268 -26.06 7.12 0.69
CA ARG A 268 -27.33 7.51 1.33
C ARG A 268 -27.27 7.65 2.83
N HIS A 269 -26.36 6.95 3.49
CA HIS A 269 -26.32 6.91 4.95
C HIS A 269 -25.01 7.50 5.46
N LYS A 270 -25.06 8.51 6.34
CA LYS A 270 -23.86 9.08 6.98
C LYS A 270 -23.68 8.51 8.39
N GLU A 271 -22.48 8.03 8.69
CA GLU A 271 -22.15 7.39 9.97
C GLU A 271 -22.01 8.43 11.08
N LYS A 272 -22.97 8.45 12.01
CA LYS A 272 -22.87 9.26 13.23
C LYS A 272 -22.21 8.50 14.39
N GLN A 273 -22.31 7.17 14.38
CA GLN A 273 -21.85 6.28 15.44
C GLN A 273 -21.10 5.08 14.84
N GLY A 274 -20.30 4.39 15.67
CA GLY A 274 -19.61 3.15 15.28
C GLY A 274 -20.39 1.89 15.69
N PRO A 275 -19.97 0.70 15.24
CA PRO A 275 -18.83 0.44 14.36
C PRO A 275 -19.12 0.82 12.89
N ARG A 276 -18.09 1.28 12.15
CA ARG A 276 -18.18 1.73 10.74
C ARG A 276 -17.63 0.68 9.78
N SER A 277 -18.17 -0.53 9.85
CA SER A 277 -17.68 -1.71 9.13
C SER A 277 -18.63 -2.17 8.03
N MET A 278 -18.13 -3.04 7.18
CA MET A 278 -18.94 -3.94 6.36
C MET A 278 -18.63 -5.38 6.76
N ARG A 279 -19.66 -6.22 6.80
CA ARG A 279 -19.53 -7.64 7.08
C ARG A 279 -19.95 -8.43 5.85
N TYR A 280 -19.01 -9.20 5.32
CA TYR A 280 -19.28 -10.19 4.29
C TYR A 280 -19.71 -11.49 4.96
N ILE A 281 -20.92 -11.95 4.64
CA ILE A 281 -21.43 -13.27 5.04
C ILE A 281 -21.27 -14.18 3.84
N LEU A 282 -20.39 -15.17 3.97
CA LEU A 282 -19.97 -16.04 2.89
C LEU A 282 -20.36 -17.48 3.24
N LYS A 283 -21.32 -18.02 2.48
CA LYS A 283 -21.84 -19.37 2.65
C LYS A 283 -21.66 -20.17 1.36
N PRO A 284 -21.00 -21.33 1.39
CA PRO A 284 -20.74 -22.12 0.19
C PRO A 284 -22.02 -22.39 -0.61
N GLY A 285 -22.03 -22.03 -1.90
CA GLY A 285 -23.18 -22.24 -2.79
C GLY A 285 -24.31 -21.22 -2.65
N GLU A 286 -24.22 -20.26 -1.73
CA GLU A 286 -25.21 -19.19 -1.54
C GLU A 286 -24.72 -17.84 -2.10
N PRO A 287 -25.64 -16.89 -2.38
CA PRO A 287 -25.29 -15.52 -2.71
C PRO A 287 -24.47 -14.82 -1.61
N VAL A 288 -23.46 -14.05 -2.00
CA VAL A 288 -22.69 -13.19 -1.09
C VAL A 288 -23.62 -12.14 -0.48
N ARG A 289 -23.60 -12.01 0.85
CA ARG A 289 -24.37 -10.99 1.57
C ARG A 289 -23.44 -9.99 2.25
N VAL A 290 -23.77 -8.71 2.18
CA VAL A 290 -22.98 -7.61 2.78
C VAL A 290 -23.86 -6.83 3.75
N ILE A 291 -23.46 -6.79 5.02
CA ILE A 291 -24.16 -6.05 6.07
C ILE A 291 -23.35 -4.81 6.46
N PHE A 292 -24.00 -3.65 6.53
CA PHE A 292 -23.38 -2.34 6.78
C PHE A 292 -23.64 -1.86 8.20
N ASP A 293 -22.59 -1.74 9.01
CA ASP A 293 -22.72 -1.24 10.39
C ASP A 293 -22.59 0.31 10.45
N PRO A 294 -23.28 1.04 11.33
CA PRO A 294 -24.15 0.54 12.39
C PRO A 294 -25.59 0.29 11.93
N TRP A 295 -25.92 0.53 10.66
CA TRP A 295 -27.31 0.57 10.19
C TRP A 295 -27.97 -0.81 10.12
N GLY A 296 -27.18 -1.87 10.00
CA GLY A 296 -27.70 -3.22 9.79
C GLY A 296 -28.31 -3.43 8.40
N THR A 297 -28.15 -2.46 7.48
CA THR A 297 -28.61 -2.59 6.10
C THR A 297 -27.90 -3.77 5.45
N GLU A 298 -28.67 -4.63 4.81
CA GLU A 298 -28.16 -5.82 4.15
C GLU A 298 -28.32 -5.70 2.63
N ILE A 299 -27.28 -6.05 1.89
CA ILE A 299 -27.31 -6.23 0.43
C ILE A 299 -27.10 -7.72 0.15
N VAL A 300 -28.01 -8.30 -0.63
CA VAL A 300 -27.87 -9.66 -1.16
C VAL A 300 -27.40 -9.57 -2.61
N CYS A 301 -26.19 -10.08 -2.88
CA CYS A 301 -25.59 -10.08 -4.21
C CYS A 301 -26.09 -11.31 -4.98
N ALA A 302 -27.35 -11.28 -5.44
CA ALA A 302 -28.09 -12.47 -5.91
C ALA A 302 -27.38 -13.28 -7.01
N ARG A 303 -26.55 -12.64 -7.83
CA ARG A 303 -25.82 -13.27 -8.96
C ARG A 303 -24.36 -13.63 -8.63
N SER A 304 -23.91 -13.27 -7.43
CA SER A 304 -22.53 -13.42 -6.99
C SER A 304 -22.49 -14.52 -5.94
N ILE A 305 -22.32 -15.76 -6.39
CA ILE A 305 -22.35 -16.95 -5.55
C ILE A 305 -20.96 -17.18 -4.95
N TYR A 306 -20.92 -17.43 -3.65
CA TYR A 306 -19.67 -17.78 -2.99
C TYR A 306 -19.33 -19.26 -3.22
N THR A 307 -18.18 -19.52 -3.85
CA THR A 307 -17.72 -20.87 -4.23
C THR A 307 -16.66 -21.45 -3.28
N GLY A 308 -16.32 -20.74 -2.20
CA GLY A 308 -15.38 -21.25 -1.20
C GLY A 308 -15.95 -22.43 -0.42
N SER A 309 -15.08 -23.19 0.23
CA SER A 309 -15.42 -24.45 0.91
C SER A 309 -16.01 -24.29 2.32
N GLN A 310 -15.79 -23.15 2.97
CA GLN A 310 -16.17 -22.93 4.36
C GLN A 310 -17.07 -21.70 4.52
N GLU A 311 -18.06 -21.82 5.40
CA GLU A 311 -18.87 -20.69 5.85
C GLU A 311 -18.03 -19.79 6.76
N GLN A 312 -18.10 -18.48 6.51
CA GLN A 312 -17.39 -17.51 7.30
C GLN A 312 -18.00 -16.11 7.22
N GLN A 313 -17.78 -15.35 8.29
CA GLN A 313 -18.11 -13.93 8.37
C GLN A 313 -16.82 -13.12 8.47
N ILE A 314 -16.58 -12.26 7.48
CA ILE A 314 -15.40 -11.39 7.46
C ILE A 314 -15.81 -9.94 7.59
N ARG A 315 -15.29 -9.25 8.62
CA ARG A 315 -15.55 -7.83 8.85
C ARG A 315 -14.39 -6.98 8.35
N VAL A 316 -14.68 -6.00 7.51
CA VAL A 316 -13.71 -5.03 6.98
C VAL A 316 -14.07 -3.60 7.38
N TRP A 317 -13.07 -2.72 7.43
CA TRP A 317 -13.23 -1.28 7.66
C TRP A 317 -12.73 -0.50 6.44
N GLY A 318 -12.71 0.84 6.53
CA GLY A 318 -12.32 1.67 5.39
C GLY A 318 -13.36 1.76 4.26
N ARG A 319 -14.56 1.23 4.47
CA ARG A 319 -15.64 1.04 3.45
C ARG A 319 -15.95 2.23 2.55
N ARG A 320 -15.73 3.47 3.00
CA ARG A 320 -15.95 4.68 2.18
C ARG A 320 -15.00 4.78 0.99
N ARG A 321 -13.83 4.15 1.07
CA ARG A 321 -12.86 4.10 -0.02
C ARG A 321 -13.35 3.26 -1.19
N ILE A 322 -14.42 2.49 -1.04
CA ILE A 322 -15.06 1.74 -2.14
C ILE A 322 -15.63 2.68 -3.21
N HIS A 323 -15.93 3.94 -2.87
CA HIS A 323 -16.33 4.94 -3.86
C HIS A 323 -15.28 5.17 -4.95
N ILE A 324 -14.00 4.85 -4.71
CA ILE A 324 -12.94 4.89 -5.75
C ILE A 324 -13.27 3.96 -6.93
N LEU A 325 -13.94 2.83 -6.67
CA LEU A 325 -14.32 1.87 -7.71
C LEU A 325 -15.53 2.32 -8.52
N GLU A 326 -16.21 3.40 -8.13
CA GLU A 326 -17.52 3.76 -8.70
C GLU A 326 -17.42 4.14 -10.18
N ARG A 327 -16.33 4.81 -10.58
CA ARG A 327 -16.06 5.14 -11.99
C ARG A 327 -15.81 3.90 -12.86
N LEU A 328 -15.39 2.80 -12.26
CA LEU A 328 -15.06 1.56 -12.96
C LEU A 328 -16.31 0.70 -13.23
N ILE A 329 -17.40 0.90 -12.48
CA ILE A 329 -18.62 0.09 -12.59
C ILE A 329 -19.14 -0.04 -14.04
N PRO A 330 -19.20 1.02 -14.87
CA PRO A 330 -19.74 0.91 -16.23
C PRO A 330 -18.84 0.16 -17.22
N VAL A 331 -17.54 0.06 -16.91
CA VAL A 331 -16.52 -0.53 -17.81
C VAL A 331 -15.98 -1.87 -17.30
N ALA A 332 -16.26 -2.22 -16.05
CA ALA A 332 -15.84 -3.48 -15.45
C ALA A 332 -16.75 -4.64 -15.86
N LYS A 333 -16.13 -5.78 -16.16
CA LYS A 333 -16.81 -7.07 -16.35
C LYS A 333 -17.20 -7.69 -15.00
N LYS A 334 -16.32 -7.58 -14.00
CA LYS A 334 -16.52 -8.07 -12.64
C LYS A 334 -15.55 -7.42 -11.66
N PHE A 335 -15.80 -7.63 -10.37
CA PHE A 335 -14.88 -7.27 -9.29
C PHE A 335 -14.53 -8.51 -8.47
N THR A 336 -13.27 -8.94 -8.47
CA THR A 336 -12.80 -10.00 -7.59
C THR A 336 -12.36 -9.39 -6.26
N VAL A 337 -12.96 -9.84 -5.16
CA VAL A 337 -12.64 -9.39 -3.81
C VAL A 337 -11.74 -10.43 -3.13
N HIS A 338 -10.65 -9.96 -2.54
CA HIS A 338 -9.74 -10.77 -1.73
C HIS A 338 -9.75 -10.24 -0.30
N LEU A 339 -10.16 -11.08 0.66
CA LEU A 339 -10.23 -10.75 2.07
C LEU A 339 -9.22 -11.58 2.86
N LEU A 340 -8.23 -10.94 3.48
CA LEU A 340 -7.21 -11.61 4.30
C LEU A 340 -7.70 -12.02 5.70
N GLY A 341 -8.93 -11.67 6.05
CA GLY A 341 -9.53 -11.92 7.36
C GLY A 341 -10.16 -10.68 7.97
N THR A 342 -10.78 -10.84 9.14
CA THR A 342 -11.44 -9.72 9.82
C THR A 342 -10.41 -8.69 10.25
N GLY A 343 -10.57 -7.43 9.83
CA GLY A 343 -9.68 -6.33 10.22
C GLY A 343 -8.32 -6.32 9.56
N MET A 344 -8.06 -7.30 8.69
CA MET A 344 -6.89 -7.40 7.84
C MET A 344 -7.11 -6.62 6.53
N PRO A 345 -6.07 -6.40 5.73
CA PRO A 345 -6.22 -5.78 4.44
C PRO A 345 -7.22 -6.49 3.53
N SER A 346 -7.85 -5.71 2.66
CA SER A 346 -8.75 -6.20 1.62
C SER A 346 -8.37 -5.62 0.27
N PHE A 347 -8.54 -6.42 -0.78
CA PHE A 347 -8.25 -6.02 -2.15
C PHE A 347 -9.48 -6.20 -3.03
N TYR A 348 -9.70 -5.24 -3.92
CA TYR A 348 -10.74 -5.27 -4.93
C TYR A 348 -10.08 -5.15 -6.30
N VAL A 349 -10.17 -6.20 -7.11
CA VAL A 349 -9.61 -6.23 -8.46
C VAL A 349 -10.75 -6.10 -9.45
N ALA A 350 -10.82 -4.97 -10.15
CA ALA A 350 -11.74 -4.75 -11.26
C ALA A 350 -11.13 -5.33 -12.55
N ASP A 351 -11.85 -6.26 -13.17
CA ASP A 351 -11.55 -6.78 -14.50
C ASP A 351 -12.18 -5.84 -15.54
N LEU A 352 -11.33 -5.14 -16.31
CA LEU A 352 -11.74 -4.18 -17.34
C LEU A 352 -11.48 -4.74 -18.76
N GLY A 353 -11.32 -6.06 -18.91
CA GLY A 353 -10.88 -6.69 -20.15
C GLY A 353 -9.35 -6.66 -20.29
N ASP A 354 -8.83 -5.81 -21.17
CA ASP A 354 -7.39 -5.69 -21.42
C ASP A 354 -6.67 -4.80 -20.38
N MET A 355 -7.41 -4.33 -19.38
CA MET A 355 -6.91 -3.61 -18.21
C MET A 355 -7.40 -4.29 -16.93
N SER A 356 -6.66 -4.07 -15.85
CA SER A 356 -7.07 -4.44 -14.50
C SER A 356 -6.79 -3.30 -13.53
N PHE A 357 -7.71 -3.08 -12.59
CA PHE A 357 -7.51 -2.09 -11.53
C PHE A 357 -7.57 -2.77 -10.16
N THR A 358 -6.51 -2.65 -9.37
CA THR A 358 -6.45 -3.19 -8.00
C THR A 358 -6.53 -2.05 -7.01
N LEU A 359 -7.55 -2.08 -6.15
CA LEU A 359 -7.66 -1.24 -4.96
C LEU A 359 -7.30 -2.06 -3.72
N GLY A 360 -6.19 -1.73 -3.07
CA GLY A 360 -5.78 -2.31 -1.78
C GLY A 360 -6.12 -1.40 -0.61
N LEU A 361 -6.84 -1.90 0.38
CA LEU A 361 -7.17 -1.18 1.61
C LEU A 361 -6.42 -1.82 2.78
N SER A 362 -5.72 -1.02 3.59
CA SER A 362 -4.89 -1.46 4.72
C SER A 362 -5.66 -2.09 5.90
N GLY A 363 -6.98 -2.30 5.76
CA GLY A 363 -7.87 -2.85 6.78
C GLY A 363 -8.59 -1.77 7.58
N TRP A 364 -7.86 -0.92 8.31
CA TRP A 364 -8.44 0.15 9.15
C TRP A 364 -8.20 1.54 8.57
N SER A 365 -9.18 2.45 8.73
CA SER A 365 -9.06 3.82 8.21
C SER A 365 -7.89 4.64 8.77
N ALA A 366 -7.34 4.24 9.91
CA ALA A 366 -6.21 4.90 10.58
C ALA A 366 -4.89 4.12 10.45
N ASN A 367 -4.91 2.95 9.80
CA ASN A 367 -3.69 2.21 9.48
C ASN A 367 -3.22 2.65 8.09
N ASP A 368 -1.95 3.01 7.97
CA ASP A 368 -1.26 3.14 6.69
C ASP A 368 -0.54 1.83 6.34
N TRP A 369 -0.21 1.69 5.06
CA TRP A 369 0.62 0.59 4.55
C TRP A 369 2.07 0.72 5.01
N SER A 370 2.57 1.93 5.24
CA SER A 370 3.99 2.16 5.52
C SER A 370 4.41 1.95 6.97
N GLN A 371 3.62 2.35 7.97
CA GLN A 371 4.03 2.32 9.39
C GLN A 371 3.37 1.20 10.18
N SER A 372 2.12 0.87 9.86
CA SER A 372 1.30 0.00 10.72
C SER A 372 1.24 -1.45 10.26
N GLY A 373 1.35 -1.73 8.96
CA GLY A 373 1.06 -3.05 8.37
C GLY A 373 1.97 -4.18 8.83
N ASN A 374 3.29 -3.99 8.72
CA ASN A 374 4.33 -5.00 9.01
C ASN A 374 3.93 -6.44 8.60
N PHE A 375 3.30 -6.56 7.42
CA PHE A 375 2.81 -7.80 6.84
C PHE A 375 3.94 -8.62 6.24
N ASP A 376 5.06 -7.97 5.90
CA ASP A 376 6.34 -8.63 5.59
C ASP A 376 6.74 -9.63 6.68
N LEU A 377 6.41 -9.33 7.94
CA LEU A 377 6.70 -10.21 9.07
C LEU A 377 5.94 -11.54 9.03
N MET A 378 4.84 -11.60 8.28
CA MET A 378 4.00 -12.78 8.10
C MET A 378 4.52 -13.68 6.98
N ALA A 379 5.36 -13.15 6.08
CA ALA A 379 5.88 -13.86 4.92
C ALA A 379 6.92 -14.94 5.30
N PRO A 380 7.22 -15.90 4.41
CA PRO A 380 8.20 -16.97 4.63
C PRO A 380 9.60 -16.41 4.91
N ARG A 381 10.34 -17.06 5.81
CA ARG A 381 11.71 -16.66 6.19
C ARG A 381 12.70 -17.81 6.04
N ALA A 382 12.56 -18.58 4.97
CA ALA A 382 13.59 -19.52 4.60
C ALA A 382 14.94 -18.80 4.51
N ASP A 383 15.93 -19.27 5.26
CA ASP A 383 17.31 -18.79 5.18
C ASP A 383 17.91 -19.34 3.88
N VAL A 384 17.63 -18.63 2.78
CA VAL A 384 18.14 -18.98 1.45
C VAL A 384 19.49 -18.28 1.28
N ASP A 385 20.53 -19.05 0.99
CA ASP A 385 21.86 -18.50 0.76
C ASP A 385 21.88 -17.52 -0.43
N ALA A 386 22.83 -16.59 -0.42
CA ALA A 386 22.89 -15.51 -1.40
C ALA A 386 23.04 -16.00 -2.86
N TRP A 387 23.70 -17.15 -3.07
CA TRP A 387 23.86 -17.72 -4.40
C TRP A 387 22.53 -18.24 -4.94
N THR A 388 21.80 -19.01 -4.13
CA THR A 388 20.47 -19.52 -4.48
C THR A 388 19.47 -18.37 -4.68
N GLN A 389 19.51 -17.33 -3.85
CA GLN A 389 18.67 -16.13 -4.07
C GLN A 389 18.94 -15.52 -5.45
N GLN A 390 20.21 -15.29 -5.79
CA GLN A 390 20.60 -14.68 -7.06
C GLN A 390 20.15 -15.54 -8.26
N LEU A 391 20.34 -16.87 -8.18
CA LEU A 391 19.86 -17.82 -9.20
C LEU A 391 18.34 -17.71 -9.43
N ILE A 392 17.55 -17.66 -8.35
CA ILE A 392 16.09 -17.55 -8.42
C ILE A 392 15.67 -16.23 -9.10
N PHE A 393 16.36 -15.14 -8.77
CA PHE A 393 16.05 -13.84 -9.34
C PHE A 393 16.45 -13.70 -10.79
N ASP A 394 17.61 -14.24 -11.18
CA ASP A 394 18.04 -14.25 -12.58
C ASP A 394 17.10 -15.10 -13.42
N ALA A 395 16.65 -16.25 -12.89
CA ALA A 395 15.62 -17.05 -13.52
C ALA A 395 14.31 -16.27 -13.70
N LEU A 396 13.82 -15.56 -12.67
CA LEU A 396 12.65 -14.71 -12.80
C LEU A 396 12.86 -13.60 -13.84
N LYS A 397 14.06 -13.02 -13.94
CA LYS A 397 14.43 -12.00 -14.95
C LYS A 397 14.40 -12.51 -16.38
N GLU A 398 14.64 -13.79 -16.63
CA GLU A 398 14.51 -14.38 -17.97
C GLU A 398 13.07 -14.30 -18.50
N ASN A 399 12.10 -14.62 -17.65
CA ASN A 399 10.68 -14.66 -18.01
C ASN A 399 9.92 -13.36 -17.68
N TRP A 400 10.54 -12.47 -16.89
CA TRP A 400 10.00 -11.24 -16.30
C TRP A 400 8.83 -11.44 -15.32
N GLN A 401 7.98 -12.43 -15.54
CA GLN A 401 6.93 -12.84 -14.64
C GLN A 401 6.81 -14.36 -14.57
N GLU A 402 6.58 -14.89 -13.37
CA GLU A 402 6.41 -16.34 -13.19
C GLU A 402 5.67 -16.65 -11.87
N THR A 403 4.97 -17.78 -11.80
CA THR A 403 4.41 -18.28 -10.54
C THR A 403 5.51 -18.91 -9.68
N ALA A 404 5.31 -18.91 -8.35
CA ALA A 404 6.23 -19.59 -7.44
C ALA A 404 6.35 -21.09 -7.75
N ASP A 405 5.24 -21.75 -8.14
CA ASP A 405 5.20 -23.17 -8.48
C ASP A 405 5.98 -23.48 -9.78
N SER A 406 5.85 -22.63 -10.80
CA SER A 406 6.60 -22.77 -12.04
C SER A 406 8.10 -22.59 -11.82
N LEU A 407 8.50 -21.57 -11.05
CA LEU A 407 9.90 -21.36 -10.67
C LEU A 407 10.46 -22.54 -9.87
N ALA A 408 9.71 -23.04 -8.90
CA ALA A 408 10.11 -24.21 -8.11
C ALA A 408 10.34 -25.44 -8.98
N ALA A 409 9.42 -25.71 -9.91
CA ALA A 409 9.55 -26.83 -10.85
C ALA A 409 10.75 -26.65 -11.80
N ARG A 410 10.95 -25.44 -12.34
CA ARG A 410 12.02 -25.13 -13.30
C ARG A 410 13.42 -25.21 -12.66
N LEU A 411 13.56 -24.68 -11.45
CA LEU A 411 14.84 -24.67 -10.73
C LEU A 411 15.07 -25.92 -9.89
N LYS A 412 14.07 -26.80 -9.78
CA LYS A 412 14.08 -28.00 -8.90
C LYS A 412 14.41 -27.64 -7.45
N LEU A 413 13.88 -26.52 -6.99
CA LEU A 413 14.03 -26.03 -5.61
C LEU A 413 12.71 -26.21 -4.85
N SER A 414 12.78 -26.24 -3.53
CA SER A 414 11.56 -26.26 -2.71
C SER A 414 10.77 -24.97 -2.91
N ARG A 415 9.44 -25.08 -2.92
CA ARG A 415 8.54 -23.92 -3.03
C ARG A 415 8.78 -22.90 -1.92
N THR A 416 9.10 -23.39 -0.73
CA THR A 416 9.46 -22.58 0.44
C THR A 416 10.72 -21.73 0.20
N ALA A 417 11.77 -22.30 -0.39
CA ALA A 417 12.98 -21.54 -0.74
C ALA A 417 12.68 -20.49 -1.83
N ILE A 418 11.88 -20.83 -2.84
CA ILE A 418 11.43 -19.88 -3.86
C ILE A 418 10.66 -18.72 -3.23
N LEU A 419 9.67 -19.00 -2.38
CA LEU A 419 8.89 -17.97 -1.72
C LEU A 419 9.72 -17.12 -0.74
N GLY A 420 10.67 -17.72 -0.02
CA GLY A 420 11.61 -17.00 0.82
C GLY A 420 12.46 -16.00 0.03
N ALA A 421 13.03 -16.43 -1.11
CA ALA A 421 13.80 -15.57 -1.99
C ALA A 421 12.94 -14.46 -2.62
N LEU A 422 11.76 -14.80 -3.16
CA LEU A 422 10.85 -13.83 -3.76
C LEU A 422 10.32 -12.81 -2.74
N SER A 423 10.09 -13.24 -1.50
CA SER A 423 9.78 -12.34 -0.37
C SER A 423 10.95 -11.39 -0.09
N ALA A 424 12.19 -11.91 -0.04
CA ALA A 424 13.39 -11.09 0.13
C ALA A 424 13.57 -10.05 -1.00
N TYR A 425 13.33 -10.44 -2.25
CA TYR A 425 13.37 -9.51 -3.39
C TYR A 425 12.20 -8.53 -3.44
N THR A 426 11.04 -8.93 -2.93
CA THR A 426 9.92 -8.01 -2.70
C THR A 426 10.32 -6.94 -1.70
N GLN A 427 10.95 -7.33 -0.58
CA GLN A 427 11.46 -6.40 0.43
C GLN A 427 12.64 -5.54 -0.08
N ALA A 428 13.44 -6.06 -1.01
CA ALA A 428 14.48 -5.30 -1.70
C ALA A 428 13.91 -4.37 -2.78
N GLY A 429 12.60 -4.36 -3.01
CA GLY A 429 11.97 -3.56 -4.05
C GLY A 429 12.42 -3.96 -5.46
N ARG A 430 12.74 -5.24 -5.68
CA ARG A 430 13.17 -5.81 -6.97
C ARG A 430 12.13 -6.74 -7.61
N ALA A 431 11.17 -7.20 -6.83
CA ALA A 431 10.03 -7.98 -7.28
C ALA A 431 8.72 -7.41 -6.71
N ILE A 432 7.61 -7.72 -7.37
CA ILE A 432 6.25 -7.42 -6.91
C ILE A 432 5.34 -8.63 -7.18
N PHE A 433 4.37 -8.88 -6.31
CA PHE A 433 3.33 -9.88 -6.55
C PHE A 433 2.13 -9.24 -7.27
N ASP A 434 1.77 -9.74 -8.44
CA ASP A 434 0.58 -9.31 -9.17
C ASP A 434 -0.63 -10.14 -8.71
N LEU A 435 -1.52 -9.51 -7.95
CA LEU A 435 -2.72 -10.16 -7.43
C LEU A 435 -3.71 -10.58 -8.53
N ASN A 436 -3.77 -9.87 -9.66
CA ASN A 436 -4.69 -10.20 -10.75
C ASN A 436 -4.27 -11.49 -11.46
N LYS A 437 -2.97 -11.60 -11.79
CA LYS A 437 -2.40 -12.75 -12.52
C LYS A 437 -1.85 -13.85 -11.61
N GLN A 438 -1.73 -13.60 -10.30
CA GLN A 438 -1.16 -14.51 -9.30
C GLN A 438 0.30 -14.91 -9.61
N VAL A 439 1.10 -13.96 -10.09
CA VAL A 439 2.51 -14.15 -10.47
C VAL A 439 3.42 -13.17 -9.73
N TYR A 440 4.69 -13.52 -9.59
CA TYR A 440 5.71 -12.54 -9.24
C TYR A 440 6.25 -11.90 -10.52
N ARG A 441 6.48 -10.59 -10.48
CA ARG A 441 7.02 -9.79 -11.58
C ARG A 441 8.32 -9.13 -11.16
N VAL A 442 9.26 -9.00 -12.10
CA VAL A 442 10.45 -8.17 -11.90
C VAL A 442 10.06 -6.71 -11.92
N ARG A 443 10.41 -5.99 -10.87
CA ARG A 443 10.11 -4.57 -10.72
C ARG A 443 11.15 -3.93 -9.80
N GLU A 444 12.11 -3.20 -10.36
CA GLU A 444 13.20 -2.56 -9.60
C GLU A 444 12.82 -1.10 -9.29
N LEU A 445 12.51 -0.80 -8.01
CA LEU A 445 11.98 0.49 -7.50
C LEU A 445 13.04 1.60 -7.51
N SER A 446 14.30 1.24 -7.25
CA SER A 446 15.42 2.19 -7.13
C SER A 446 16.61 1.77 -7.97
N ARG A 447 17.40 2.77 -8.37
CA ARG A 447 18.67 2.60 -9.11
C ARG A 447 19.75 1.97 -8.22
N GLU A 448 19.85 2.45 -6.99
CA GLU A 448 20.77 1.92 -5.99
C GLU A 448 20.05 0.88 -5.14
N PRO A 449 20.75 -0.16 -4.64
CA PRO A 449 20.17 -1.08 -3.68
C PRO A 449 19.53 -0.28 -2.54
N LEU A 450 18.25 -0.55 -2.28
CA LEU A 450 17.56 0.08 -1.16
C LEU A 450 18.37 -0.19 0.11
N PRO A 451 18.53 0.80 1.01
CA PRO A 451 19.22 0.61 2.29
C PRO A 451 18.34 -0.26 3.19
N LEU A 452 18.33 -1.57 2.92
CA LEU A 452 17.48 -2.55 3.56
C LEU A 452 17.65 -2.52 5.07
N GLU A 453 18.84 -2.25 5.56
CA GLU A 453 19.08 -2.04 7.00
C GLU A 453 18.26 -0.86 7.54
N ARG A 454 18.26 0.30 6.90
CA ARG A 454 17.45 1.46 7.35
C ARG A 454 15.95 1.19 7.23
N LEU A 455 15.53 0.43 6.21
CA LEU A 455 14.13 0.06 6.00
C LEU A 455 13.65 -1.04 6.95
N ARG A 456 14.51 -2.02 7.29
CA ARG A 456 14.26 -3.15 8.22
C ARG A 456 14.37 -2.72 9.69
N PHE A 457 15.41 -1.96 10.06
CA PHE A 457 15.64 -1.50 11.45
C PHE A 457 14.65 -0.41 11.91
N ALA A 458 13.70 -0.02 11.06
CA ALA A 458 12.57 0.81 11.49
C ALA A 458 11.47 0.00 12.23
N ASN A 459 11.60 -1.33 12.38
CA ASN A 459 10.65 -2.14 13.15
C ASN A 459 11.23 -2.60 14.49
N GLU A 460 11.05 -1.79 15.54
CA GLU A 460 11.50 -2.08 16.91
C GLU A 460 11.09 -3.48 17.43
N ARG A 461 10.03 -4.09 16.87
CA ARG A 461 9.55 -5.41 17.28
C ARG A 461 10.46 -6.55 16.84
N GLU A 462 11.07 -6.46 15.65
CA GLU A 462 12.03 -7.47 15.18
C GLU A 462 13.33 -7.42 16.00
N GLU A 463 13.78 -6.22 16.32
CA GLU A 463 14.96 -6.02 17.16
C GLU A 463 14.73 -6.62 18.55
N LYS A 464 13.56 -6.35 19.17
CA LYS A 464 13.16 -6.97 20.45
C LYS A 464 13.06 -8.49 20.35
N ALA A 465 12.49 -9.02 19.27
CA ALA A 465 12.42 -10.47 19.04
C ALA A 465 13.82 -11.11 18.96
N THR A 466 14.73 -10.46 18.22
CA THR A 466 16.13 -10.88 18.09
C THR A 466 16.88 -10.83 19.43
N ARG A 467 16.59 -9.81 20.25
CA ARG A 467 17.13 -9.71 21.61
C ARG A 467 16.70 -10.89 22.48
N PHE A 468 15.42 -11.27 22.46
CA PHE A 468 14.94 -12.42 23.25
C PHE A 468 15.65 -13.73 22.87
N LEU A 469 15.96 -13.92 21.59
CA LEU A 469 16.73 -15.08 21.10
C LEU A 469 18.19 -15.05 21.57
N ARG A 470 18.83 -13.87 21.58
CA ARG A 470 20.21 -13.71 22.09
C ARG A 470 20.31 -13.96 23.59
N GLU A 471 19.26 -13.60 24.33
CA GLU A 471 19.16 -13.80 25.77
C GLU A 471 18.69 -15.22 26.16
N ASN A 472 18.48 -16.13 25.18
CA ASN A 472 17.90 -17.46 25.38
C ASN A 472 16.59 -17.44 26.18
N ALA A 473 15.79 -16.38 25.97
CA ALA A 473 14.57 -16.11 26.72
C ALA A 473 13.31 -16.71 26.07
N VAL A 474 13.47 -17.54 25.02
CA VAL A 474 12.38 -18.13 24.24
C VAL A 474 12.42 -19.65 24.38
N GLN A 475 11.29 -20.26 24.70
CA GLN A 475 11.14 -21.70 24.75
C GLN A 475 9.93 -22.14 23.90
N VAL A 476 10.17 -22.99 22.91
CA VAL A 476 9.10 -23.70 22.20
C VAL A 476 8.63 -24.84 23.09
N THR A 477 7.35 -24.84 23.45
CA THR A 477 6.75 -25.85 24.33
C THR A 477 6.05 -26.95 23.56
N ASP A 478 5.48 -26.61 22.41
CA ASP A 478 4.75 -27.55 21.56
C ASP A 478 4.88 -27.17 20.09
N SER A 479 4.98 -28.17 19.24
CA SER A 479 5.10 -28.05 17.78
C SER A 479 4.39 -29.24 17.16
N THR A 480 3.19 -29.02 16.64
CA THR A 480 2.38 -30.05 16.00
C THR A 480 2.16 -29.71 14.53
N SER A 481 2.34 -30.69 13.65
CA SER A 481 2.06 -30.54 12.21
C SER A 481 0.78 -31.28 11.84
N ASP A 482 -0.08 -30.66 11.05
CA ASP A 482 -1.26 -31.32 10.50
C ASP A 482 -0.94 -32.05 9.18
N SER A 483 -1.92 -32.81 8.66
CA SER A 483 -1.80 -33.54 7.40
C SER A 483 -1.77 -32.64 6.16
N ALA A 484 -2.11 -31.36 6.29
CA ALA A 484 -2.06 -30.36 5.23
C ALA A 484 -0.71 -29.60 5.21
N GLY A 485 0.20 -29.91 6.14
CA GLY A 485 1.52 -29.29 6.24
C GLY A 485 1.56 -28.01 7.06
N ALA A 486 0.46 -27.63 7.72
CA ALA A 486 0.45 -26.51 8.65
C ALA A 486 1.05 -26.91 10.01
N ILE A 487 1.85 -26.02 10.61
CA ILE A 487 2.54 -26.22 11.87
C ILE A 487 1.94 -25.28 12.92
N ALA A 488 1.36 -25.84 13.97
CA ALA A 488 0.92 -25.11 15.14
C ALA A 488 2.04 -25.09 16.20
N LEU A 489 2.52 -23.89 16.52
CA LEU A 489 3.55 -23.64 17.52
C LEU A 489 2.95 -23.03 18.78
N ARG A 490 3.41 -23.50 19.93
CA ARG A 490 3.18 -22.84 21.22
C ARG A 490 4.51 -22.72 21.94
N GLY A 491 4.66 -21.62 22.67
CA GLY A 491 5.83 -21.44 23.50
C GLY A 491 5.66 -20.37 24.55
N SER A 492 6.76 -20.07 25.20
CA SER A 492 6.87 -19.02 26.20
C SER A 492 8.06 -18.11 25.88
N VAL A 493 7.87 -16.81 26.10
CA VAL A 493 8.91 -15.79 25.94
C VAL A 493 8.99 -15.00 27.23
N LYS A 494 10.16 -14.98 27.84
CA LYS A 494 10.43 -14.22 29.05
C LYS A 494 10.94 -12.83 28.68
N ASP A 495 10.21 -11.80 29.09
CA ASP A 495 10.65 -10.41 29.00
C ASP A 495 10.71 -9.84 30.42
N LYS A 496 11.94 -9.66 30.91
CA LYS A 496 12.22 -9.27 32.30
C LYS A 496 11.61 -10.26 33.31
N GLU A 497 10.68 -9.80 34.15
CA GLU A 497 10.00 -10.59 35.17
C GLU A 497 8.70 -11.25 34.69
N LYS A 498 8.27 -10.98 33.45
CA LYS A 498 7.01 -11.50 32.91
C LYS A 498 7.26 -12.55 31.84
N THR A 499 6.45 -13.61 31.89
CA THR A 499 6.41 -14.64 30.84
C THR A 499 5.16 -14.44 30.00
N PHE A 500 5.36 -14.32 28.69
CA PHE A 500 4.30 -14.25 27.70
C PHE A 500 4.17 -15.56 26.96
N ASN A 501 2.95 -15.95 26.61
CA ASN A 501 2.66 -17.22 25.96
C ASN A 501 2.16 -16.94 24.54
N PRO A 502 3.05 -16.84 23.54
CA PRO A 502 2.66 -16.79 22.15
C PRO A 502 2.25 -18.18 21.62
N HIS A 503 1.25 -18.18 20.75
CA HIS A 503 0.81 -19.29 19.93
C HIS A 503 0.70 -18.78 18.49
N LEU A 504 1.15 -19.56 17.51
CA LEU A 504 0.96 -19.23 16.10
C LEU A 504 0.81 -20.48 15.24
N THR A 505 0.11 -20.34 14.13
CA THR A 505 -0.05 -21.38 13.11
C THR A 505 0.62 -20.90 11.83
N ILE A 506 1.51 -21.74 11.31
CA ILE A 506 2.24 -21.52 10.06
C ILE A 506 1.65 -22.45 9.00
N ASP A 507 1.37 -21.99 7.79
CA ASP A 507 0.98 -22.87 6.69
C ASP A 507 2.19 -23.63 6.09
N ALA A 508 1.92 -24.53 5.13
CA ALA A 508 2.95 -25.31 4.43
C ALA A 508 3.98 -24.44 3.69
N ASP A 509 3.67 -23.16 3.47
CA ASP A 509 4.53 -22.19 2.79
C ASP A 509 5.36 -21.37 3.76
N GLU A 510 5.36 -21.72 5.04
CA GLU A 510 5.97 -20.99 6.15
C GLU A 510 5.34 -19.61 6.45
N ARG A 511 4.08 -19.35 6.08
CA ARG A 511 3.40 -18.07 6.35
C ARG A 511 2.62 -18.15 7.65
N ILE A 512 2.62 -17.06 8.43
CA ILE A 512 1.78 -16.98 9.63
C ILE A 512 0.34 -16.74 9.18
N ILE A 513 -0.56 -17.70 9.44
CA ILE A 513 -1.98 -17.59 9.11
C ILE A 513 -2.81 -17.19 10.33
N GLU A 514 -2.41 -17.62 11.52
CA GLU A 514 -3.06 -17.28 12.79
C GLU A 514 -2.00 -17.09 13.88
N ALA A 515 -2.25 -16.19 14.82
CA ALA A 515 -1.40 -16.03 16.00
C ALA A 515 -2.13 -15.35 17.15
N GLU A 516 -1.81 -15.78 18.37
CA GLU A 516 -2.27 -15.21 19.62
C GLU A 516 -1.11 -14.98 20.59
N CYS A 517 -1.20 -13.96 21.43
CA CYS A 517 -0.22 -13.71 22.48
C CYS A 517 -0.83 -12.98 23.67
N THR A 518 -0.36 -13.30 24.87
CA THR A 518 -0.81 -12.68 26.13
C THR A 518 -0.22 -11.29 26.39
N CYS A 519 0.62 -10.75 25.51
CA CYS A 519 1.17 -9.40 25.66
C CYS A 519 0.12 -8.31 25.40
N ASN A 520 0.26 -7.18 26.09
CA ASN A 520 -0.66 -6.04 25.96
C ASN A 520 -0.76 -5.54 24.50
N TRP A 521 0.36 -5.56 23.76
CA TRP A 521 0.37 -5.14 22.36
C TRP A 521 -0.57 -5.98 21.50
N HIS A 522 -0.52 -7.31 21.62
CA HIS A 522 -1.35 -8.21 20.82
C HIS A 522 -2.80 -8.18 21.30
N GLN A 523 -3.06 -8.05 22.60
CA GLN A 523 -4.43 -7.90 23.11
C GLN A 523 -5.12 -6.64 22.54
N GLN A 524 -4.38 -5.55 22.34
CA GLN A 524 -4.90 -4.31 21.78
C GLN A 524 -5.00 -4.33 20.25
N ASN A 525 -4.01 -4.90 19.56
CA ASN A 525 -3.87 -4.77 18.11
C ASN A 525 -4.14 -6.06 17.32
N LYS A 526 -4.20 -7.21 17.98
CA LYS A 526 -4.23 -8.55 17.36
C LYS A 526 -3.14 -8.67 16.28
N LEU A 527 -3.48 -9.18 15.10
CA LEU A 527 -2.61 -9.18 13.91
C LEU A 527 -2.82 -7.97 12.99
N PHE A 528 -3.68 -7.02 13.36
CA PHE A 528 -4.02 -5.86 12.51
C PHE A 528 -2.85 -4.90 12.28
N LYS A 529 -1.81 -5.00 13.10
CA LYS A 529 -0.56 -4.26 12.95
C LYS A 529 0.65 -5.20 12.78
N GLY A 530 0.43 -6.41 12.29
CA GLY A 530 1.42 -7.49 12.22
C GLY A 530 1.56 -8.28 13.55
N PRO A 531 2.51 -9.22 13.64
CA PRO A 531 2.78 -9.99 14.85
C PRO A 531 3.53 -9.15 15.91
N CYS A 532 3.39 -9.51 17.19
CA CYS A 532 4.20 -8.93 18.26
C CYS A 532 5.61 -9.53 18.30
N GLU A 533 6.53 -8.88 19.01
CA GLU A 533 7.90 -9.33 19.23
C GLU A 533 7.99 -10.75 19.81
N HIS A 534 7.02 -11.17 20.64
CA HIS A 534 7.00 -12.52 21.23
C HIS A 534 6.61 -13.60 20.21
N ILE A 535 5.63 -13.33 19.35
CA ILE A 535 5.22 -14.25 18.25
C ILE A 535 6.39 -14.42 17.28
N LEU A 536 7.05 -13.31 16.93
CA LEU A 536 8.25 -13.33 16.09
C LEU A 536 9.38 -14.15 16.71
N ALA A 537 9.66 -13.91 18.00
CA ALA A 537 10.71 -14.63 18.71
C ALA A 537 10.43 -16.14 18.77
N LEU A 538 9.17 -16.55 19.00
CA LEU A 538 8.77 -17.96 18.97
C LEU A 538 9.05 -18.60 17.60
N ARG A 539 8.63 -17.94 16.51
CA ARG A 539 8.86 -18.43 15.14
C ARG A 539 10.34 -18.56 14.83
N MET A 540 11.13 -17.54 15.16
CA MET A 540 12.58 -17.55 14.95
C MET A 540 13.29 -18.61 15.80
N GLN A 541 12.81 -18.89 17.01
CA GLN A 541 13.38 -19.94 17.87
C GLN A 541 13.10 -21.33 17.31
N HIS A 542 11.88 -21.58 16.83
CA HIS A 542 11.52 -22.83 16.16
C HIS A 542 12.41 -23.07 14.92
N ALA A 543 12.60 -22.04 14.09
CA ALA A 543 13.49 -22.11 12.93
C ALA A 543 14.99 -22.34 13.27
N ARG A 544 15.42 -22.10 14.51
CA ARG A 544 16.78 -22.46 14.97
C ARG A 544 16.87 -23.88 15.51
N GLN A 545 15.74 -24.47 15.90
CA GLN A 545 15.66 -25.79 16.53
C GLN A 545 15.39 -26.91 15.52
N CYS A 546 14.75 -26.56 14.40
CA CYS A 546 14.67 -27.37 13.19
C CYS A 546 15.92 -27.16 12.33
#